data_AF-A0A259SM56-F1
#
_entry.id   AF-A0A259SM56-F1
#
_cell.length_a   1.000
_cell.length_b   1.000
_cell.length_c   1.000
_cell.angle_alpha   90.00
_cell.angle_beta   90.00
_cell.angle_gamma   90.00
#
_symmetry.space_group_name_H-M   'P 1'
#
loop_
_entity.id
_entity.type
_entity.pdbx_description
1 polymer ?
#
loop_
_entity_poly.entity_id
_entity_poly.type
_entity_poly.pdbx_seq_one_letter_code
_entity_poly.pdbx_strand_id
1 'polypeptide(L)'
;MPPAPSLRREEPVVQAPATTAPPAAAPSGQSSPAPEAPADTKPAPTEAEMARARQILDTVSTAYSARMVGQERLRTSLLLALMAGGHILLESVPGLAKTTAASTLADTVKADFKRIQCTPDLLPSDITGTQIYDAASGTFRTVLGPVHANFVLLDEINRSSAKTQSAMLEAMQERQT
;
A
#
# COMPACT_ATOMS: atom_id res chain seq x y z
N MET A 1 -33.96 55.41 -9.22
CA MET A 1 -32.68 54.70 -9.38
C MET A 1 -32.51 53.84 -8.15
N PRO A 2 -32.51 52.50 -8.23
CA PRO A 2 -31.72 51.62 -9.12
C PRO A 2 -32.54 50.85 -10.20
N PRO A 3 -31.91 50.16 -11.18
CA PRO A 3 -32.61 49.30 -12.14
C PRO A 3 -32.66 47.81 -11.73
N ALA A 4 -33.69 47.13 -12.26
CA ALA A 4 -34.12 45.76 -11.97
C ALA A 4 -33.35 44.66 -12.73
N PRO A 5 -33.35 43.40 -12.25
CA PRO A 5 -33.04 42.24 -13.06
C PRO A 5 -34.23 41.27 -13.21
N SER A 6 -34.14 40.43 -14.25
CA SER A 6 -34.83 39.14 -14.49
C SER A 6 -35.94 39.16 -15.57
N LEU A 7 -35.56 38.79 -16.80
CA LEU A 7 -36.48 38.23 -17.79
C LEU A 7 -35.91 36.92 -18.34
N ARG A 8 -36.63 35.83 -18.04
CA ARG A 8 -36.51 34.51 -18.68
C ARG A 8 -36.90 34.63 -20.16
N ARG A 9 -36.20 33.91 -21.04
CA ARG A 9 -36.68 33.61 -22.40
C ARG A 9 -36.80 32.10 -22.55
N GLU A 10 -38.03 31.63 -22.77
CA GLU A 10 -38.34 30.33 -23.34
C GLU A 10 -38.50 30.50 -24.86
N GLU A 11 -37.94 29.59 -25.66
CA GLU A 11 -38.15 29.53 -27.12
C GLU A 11 -38.90 28.24 -27.50
N PRO A 12 -39.74 28.28 -28.56
CA PRO A 12 -40.76 27.26 -28.81
C PRO A 12 -40.30 26.11 -29.72
N VAL A 13 -40.97 24.97 -29.53
CA VAL A 13 -40.88 23.72 -30.29
C VAL A 13 -41.45 23.87 -31.71
N VAL A 14 -40.70 23.43 -32.73
CA VAL A 14 -41.19 23.22 -34.11
C VAL A 14 -41.07 21.75 -34.47
N GLN A 15 -42.21 21.18 -34.86
CA GLN A 15 -42.46 19.78 -35.18
C GLN A 15 -42.32 19.53 -36.69
N ALA A 16 -41.62 18.45 -37.09
CA ALA A 16 -41.42 18.05 -38.48
C ALA A 16 -42.39 16.91 -38.90
N PRO A 17 -42.86 16.83 -40.16
CA PRO A 17 -43.70 15.73 -40.64
C PRO A 17 -42.89 14.60 -41.31
N ALA A 18 -43.46 13.39 -41.26
CA ALA A 18 -42.93 12.15 -41.82
C ALA A 18 -43.19 11.97 -43.33
N THR A 19 -42.31 11.23 -44.01
CA THR A 19 -42.59 10.54 -45.28
C THR A 19 -41.72 9.28 -45.40
N THR A 20 -42.33 8.23 -45.93
CA THR A 20 -42.00 6.80 -46.02
C THR A 20 -41.08 6.43 -47.19
N ALA A 21 -40.21 5.41 -47.04
CA ALA A 21 -39.69 4.53 -48.12
C ALA A 21 -38.97 3.26 -47.54
N PRO A 22 -38.89 2.13 -48.30
CA PRO A 22 -38.89 0.73 -47.80
C PRO A 22 -37.49 0.05 -47.64
N PRO A 23 -37.38 -1.22 -47.16
CA PRO A 23 -36.12 -1.81 -46.70
C PRO A 23 -35.36 -2.49 -47.84
N ALA A 24 -34.03 -2.29 -47.89
CA ALA A 24 -33.12 -2.98 -48.80
C ALA A 24 -32.02 -3.71 -48.01
N ALA A 25 -31.78 -4.95 -48.43
CA ALA A 25 -30.96 -5.99 -47.82
C ALA A 25 -29.55 -5.56 -47.38
N ALA A 26 -29.15 -6.03 -46.20
CA ALA A 26 -27.76 -6.03 -45.75
C ALA A 26 -27.03 -7.28 -46.30
N PRO A 27 -25.86 -7.15 -46.95
CA PRO A 27 -24.95 -8.25 -47.12
C PRO A 27 -23.98 -8.35 -45.94
N SER A 28 -23.75 -9.59 -45.54
CA SER A 28 -22.85 -10.12 -44.54
C SER A 28 -21.46 -9.44 -44.49
N GLY A 29 -21.18 -8.73 -43.40
CA GLY A 29 -19.83 -8.30 -43.01
C GLY A 29 -19.27 -9.26 -41.98
N GLN A 30 -18.27 -10.06 -42.38
CA GLN A 30 -17.56 -10.99 -41.51
C GLN A 30 -16.84 -10.22 -40.39
N SER A 31 -17.21 -10.50 -39.14
CA SER A 31 -16.46 -10.06 -37.96
C SER A 31 -15.22 -10.95 -37.80
N SER A 32 -14.06 -10.48 -38.23
CA SER A 32 -12.78 -11.04 -37.79
C SER A 32 -12.64 -10.85 -36.28
N PRO A 33 -12.32 -11.90 -35.50
CA PRO A 33 -11.97 -11.71 -34.10
C PRO A 33 -10.59 -11.02 -34.03
N ALA A 34 -10.51 -9.99 -33.20
CA ALA A 34 -9.25 -9.36 -32.83
C ALA A 34 -8.32 -10.40 -32.18
N PRO A 35 -7.00 -10.34 -32.39
CA PRO A 35 -6.07 -11.24 -31.71
C PRO A 35 -6.09 -10.95 -30.20
N GLU A 36 -6.57 -11.92 -29.42
CA GLU A 36 -6.40 -11.97 -27.96
C GLU A 36 -4.92 -11.87 -27.63
N ALA A 37 -4.55 -10.82 -26.90
CA ALA A 37 -3.24 -10.71 -26.28
C ALA A 37 -3.04 -11.88 -25.31
N PRO A 38 -1.86 -12.54 -25.29
CA PRO A 38 -1.63 -13.67 -24.41
C PRO A 38 -1.70 -13.21 -22.95
N ALA A 39 -2.67 -13.76 -22.21
CA ALA A 39 -2.78 -13.59 -20.76
C ALA A 39 -1.56 -14.23 -20.08
N ASP A 40 -0.75 -13.43 -19.38
CA ASP A 40 0.24 -13.87 -18.41
C ASP A 40 -0.45 -14.68 -17.30
N THR A 41 -0.67 -15.96 -17.54
CA THR A 41 -1.37 -16.85 -16.63
C THR A 41 -0.34 -17.61 -15.80
N LYS A 42 0.01 -17.06 -14.64
CA LYS A 42 0.69 -17.85 -13.60
C LYS A 42 -0.17 -19.08 -13.29
N PRO A 43 0.40 -20.31 -13.28
CA PRO A 43 -0.39 -21.50 -12.97
C PRO A 43 -0.99 -21.39 -11.56
N ALA A 44 -2.23 -21.84 -11.42
CA ALA A 44 -2.92 -21.87 -10.12
C ALA A 44 -2.12 -22.73 -9.12
N PRO A 45 -2.09 -22.33 -7.83
CA PRO A 45 -1.35 -23.08 -6.81
C PRO A 45 -1.93 -24.49 -6.66
N THR A 46 -1.04 -25.47 -6.54
CA THR A 46 -1.40 -26.87 -6.31
C THR A 46 -1.96 -27.08 -4.91
N GLU A 47 -2.73 -28.15 -4.72
CA GLU A 47 -3.28 -28.50 -3.40
C GLU A 47 -2.18 -28.73 -2.35
N ALA A 48 -1.04 -29.30 -2.75
CA ALA A 48 0.12 -29.48 -1.88
C ALA A 48 0.75 -28.14 -1.45
N GLU A 49 0.84 -27.16 -2.35
CA GLU A 49 1.34 -25.82 -2.02
C GLU A 49 0.40 -25.09 -1.06
N MET A 50 -0.92 -25.19 -1.29
CA MET A 50 -1.93 -24.63 -0.39
C MET A 50 -1.88 -25.26 1.01
N ALA A 51 -1.73 -26.58 1.09
CA ALA A 51 -1.58 -27.29 2.37
C ALA A 51 -0.32 -26.85 3.11
N ARG A 52 0.81 -26.71 2.40
CA ARG A 52 2.06 -26.22 2.98
C ARG A 52 1.96 -24.78 3.47
N ALA A 53 1.35 -23.88 2.67
CA ALA A 53 1.14 -22.49 3.06
C ALA A 53 0.30 -22.39 4.34
N ARG A 54 -0.78 -23.17 4.43
CA ARG A 54 -1.63 -23.25 5.63
C ARG A 54 -0.85 -23.71 6.86
N GLN A 55 -0.04 -24.76 6.72
CA GLN A 55 0.79 -25.27 7.82
C GLN A 55 1.79 -24.22 8.34
N ILE A 56 2.41 -23.45 7.44
CA ILE A 56 3.33 -22.37 7.81
C ILE A 56 2.56 -21.26 8.55
N LEU A 57 1.40 -20.85 8.03
CA LEU A 57 0.57 -19.82 8.65
C LEU A 57 0.09 -20.22 10.04
N ASP A 58 -0.33 -21.47 10.20
CA ASP A 58 -0.75 -22.00 11.50
C ASP A 58 0.43 -21.98 12.49
N THR A 59 1.62 -22.39 12.04
CA THR A 59 2.85 -22.37 12.87
C THR A 59 3.17 -20.95 13.35
N VAL A 60 3.17 -19.97 12.44
CA VAL A 60 3.45 -18.56 12.77
C VAL A 60 2.34 -18.00 13.68
N SER A 61 1.08 -18.32 13.39
CA SER A 61 -0.08 -17.87 14.18
C SER A 61 -0.03 -18.40 15.62
N THR A 62 0.31 -19.67 15.81
CA THR A 62 0.46 -20.28 17.14
C THR A 62 1.62 -19.64 17.91
N ALA A 63 2.79 -19.48 17.28
CA ALA A 63 3.95 -18.87 17.92
C ALA A 63 3.69 -17.41 18.33
N TYR A 64 3.02 -16.62 17.48
CA TYR A 64 2.60 -15.27 17.82
C TYR A 64 1.62 -15.25 19.00
N SER A 65 0.61 -16.12 18.97
CA SER A 65 -0.45 -16.17 19.99
C SER A 65 0.06 -16.64 21.36
N ALA A 66 1.20 -17.34 21.41
CA ALA A 66 1.86 -17.69 22.66
C ALA A 66 2.44 -16.47 23.41
N ARG A 67 2.75 -15.38 22.70
CA ARG A 67 3.29 -14.14 23.29
C ARG A 67 2.27 -13.00 23.34
N MET A 68 1.21 -13.07 22.55
CA MET A 68 0.18 -12.04 22.45
C MET A 68 -1.22 -12.59 22.71
N VAL A 69 -1.89 -12.07 23.73
CA VAL A 69 -3.24 -12.49 24.13
C VAL A 69 -4.26 -11.41 23.75
N GLY A 70 -5.43 -11.84 23.23
CA GLY A 70 -6.58 -10.96 23.01
C GLY A 70 -6.48 -10.02 21.80
N GLN A 71 -5.50 -10.22 20.91
CA GLN A 71 -5.23 -9.34 19.75
C GLN A 71 -5.41 -10.06 18.39
N GLU A 72 -6.50 -10.80 18.25
CA GLU A 72 -6.80 -11.64 17.07
C GLU A 72 -6.86 -10.85 15.76
N ARG A 73 -7.56 -9.70 15.77
CA ARG A 73 -7.71 -8.83 14.60
C ARG A 73 -6.37 -8.26 14.17
N LEU A 74 -5.58 -7.77 15.13
CA LEU A 74 -4.25 -7.22 14.86
C LEU A 74 -3.33 -8.28 14.27
N ARG A 75 -3.30 -9.50 14.85
CA ARG A 75 -2.53 -10.63 14.30
C ARG A 75 -2.89 -10.89 12.85
N THR A 76 -4.18 -10.99 12.57
CA THR A 76 -4.70 -11.27 11.22
C THR A 76 -4.28 -10.17 10.24
N SER A 77 -4.45 -8.90 10.60
CA SER A 77 -4.02 -7.78 9.77
C SER A 77 -2.52 -7.83 9.49
N LEU A 78 -1.69 -8.00 10.52
CA LEU A 78 -0.24 -8.05 10.37
C LEU A 78 0.23 -9.21 9.47
N LEU A 79 -0.35 -10.40 9.62
CA LEU A 79 -0.05 -11.55 8.75
C LEU A 79 -0.48 -11.30 7.30
N LEU A 80 -1.65 -10.70 7.08
CA LEU A 80 -2.11 -10.34 5.74
C LEU A 80 -1.17 -9.33 5.07
N ALA A 81 -0.75 -8.29 5.79
CA ALA A 81 0.18 -7.31 5.25
C ALA A 81 1.55 -7.92 4.95
N LEU A 82 2.05 -8.82 5.82
CA LEU A 82 3.30 -9.54 5.57
C LEU A 82 3.22 -10.36 4.28
N MET A 83 2.15 -11.13 4.08
CA MET A 83 1.97 -11.94 2.86
C MET A 83 1.78 -11.09 1.60
N ALA A 84 1.07 -9.96 1.72
CA ALA A 84 0.84 -9.04 0.63
C ALA A 84 2.05 -8.14 0.31
N GLY A 85 3.08 -8.13 1.16
CA GLY A 85 4.18 -7.16 1.09
C GLY A 85 3.68 -5.72 1.21
N GLY A 86 2.67 -5.50 2.06
CA GLY A 86 2.02 -4.22 2.30
C GLY A 86 2.44 -3.58 3.62
N HIS A 87 1.89 -2.40 3.89
CA HIS A 87 2.12 -1.64 5.11
C HIS A 87 0.81 -1.42 5.85
N ILE A 88 0.86 -1.29 7.18
CA ILE A 88 -0.32 -1.08 8.01
C ILE A 88 -0.16 0.21 8.81
N LEU A 89 -1.21 1.03 8.79
CA LEU A 89 -1.39 2.12 9.74
C LEU A 89 -2.16 1.62 10.96
N LEU A 90 -1.57 1.73 12.14
CA LEU A 90 -2.16 1.26 13.40
C LEU A 90 -2.67 2.43 14.26
N GLU A 91 -3.95 2.78 14.07
CA GLU A 91 -4.65 3.73 14.92
C GLU A 91 -5.15 3.05 16.20
N SER A 92 -4.69 3.51 17.35
CA SER A 92 -5.20 3.03 18.64
C SER A 92 -4.80 3.98 19.76
N VAL A 93 -5.45 3.85 20.91
CA VAL A 93 -5.01 4.48 22.16
C VAL A 93 -3.64 3.94 22.61
N PRO A 94 -2.82 4.74 23.32
CA PRO A 94 -1.55 4.31 23.88
C PRO A 94 -1.70 3.08 24.80
N GLY A 95 -0.68 2.24 24.87
CA GLY A 95 -0.65 1.11 25.81
C GLY A 95 -1.24 -0.21 25.30
N LEU A 96 -1.73 -0.29 24.07
CA LEU A 96 -2.30 -1.51 23.48
C LEU A 96 -1.26 -2.47 22.86
N ALA A 97 -0.05 -2.50 23.42
CA ALA A 97 1.02 -3.42 23.02
C ALA A 97 1.35 -3.43 21.51
N LYS A 98 1.12 -2.33 20.77
CA LYS A 98 1.41 -2.22 19.33
C LYS A 98 2.87 -2.53 19.00
N THR A 99 3.78 -2.03 19.83
CA THR A 99 5.21 -2.32 19.72
C THR A 99 5.51 -3.80 19.90
N THR A 100 4.96 -4.41 20.95
CA THR A 100 5.10 -5.84 21.24
C THR A 100 4.53 -6.69 20.12
N ALA A 101 3.42 -6.28 19.50
CA ALA A 101 2.81 -6.98 18.38
C ALA A 101 3.71 -7.00 17.16
N ALA A 102 4.22 -5.84 16.76
CA ALA A 102 5.10 -5.75 15.60
C ALA A 102 6.42 -6.51 15.83
N SER A 103 7.04 -6.38 17.02
CA SER A 103 8.28 -7.08 17.32
C SER A 103 8.09 -8.60 17.45
N THR A 104 6.98 -9.04 18.06
CA THR A 104 6.67 -10.48 18.18
C THR A 104 6.49 -11.13 16.83
N LEU A 105 5.84 -10.45 15.88
CA LEU A 105 5.70 -10.99 14.53
C LEU A 105 7.05 -11.12 13.85
N ALA A 106 7.89 -10.08 13.90
CA ALA A 106 9.23 -10.10 13.32
C ALA A 106 10.09 -11.23 13.92
N ASP A 107 10.08 -11.39 15.25
CA ASP A 107 10.77 -12.47 15.95
C ASP A 107 10.29 -13.85 15.47
N THR A 108 8.98 -14.02 15.28
CA THR A 108 8.37 -15.30 14.87
C THR A 108 8.86 -15.75 13.49
N VAL A 109 9.11 -14.79 12.59
CA VAL A 109 9.61 -15.06 11.23
C VAL A 109 11.13 -14.87 11.10
N LYS A 110 11.84 -14.64 12.21
CA LYS A 110 13.29 -14.39 12.26
C LYS A 110 13.74 -13.25 11.34
N ALA A 111 12.98 -12.16 11.35
CA ALA A 111 13.23 -10.98 10.54
C ALA A 111 13.81 -9.84 11.36
N ASP A 112 14.59 -8.97 10.72
CA ASP A 112 15.14 -7.78 11.38
C ASP A 112 14.02 -6.79 11.70
N PHE A 113 14.02 -6.31 12.95
CA PHE A 113 13.06 -5.35 13.46
C PHE A 113 13.77 -4.06 13.88
N LYS A 114 13.29 -2.92 13.37
CA LYS A 114 13.72 -1.59 13.80
C LYS A 114 12.52 -0.77 14.24
N ARG A 115 12.70 -0.06 15.35
CA ARG A 115 11.71 0.89 15.87
C ARG A 115 12.25 2.29 15.72
N ILE A 116 11.46 3.17 15.12
CA ILE A 116 11.75 4.59 14.99
C ILE A 116 10.68 5.33 15.79
N GLN A 117 11.11 6.09 16.79
CA GLN A 117 10.22 6.99 17.51
C GLN A 117 10.14 8.29 16.73
N CYS A 118 8.97 8.65 16.23
CA CYS A 118 8.80 9.90 15.52
C CYS A 118 8.78 11.05 16.52
N THR A 119 9.69 11.99 16.32
CA THR A 119 9.84 13.24 17.08
C THR A 119 9.85 14.42 16.10
N PRO A 120 9.53 15.65 16.55
CA PRO A 120 9.57 16.82 15.67
C PRO A 120 10.97 17.10 15.11
N ASP A 121 12.01 16.65 15.81
CA ASP A 121 13.41 16.85 15.45
C ASP A 121 13.97 15.77 14.52
N LEU A 122 13.19 14.73 14.21
CA LEU A 122 13.64 13.61 13.39
C LEU A 122 13.95 14.09 11.96
N LEU A 123 15.20 13.90 11.53
CA LEU A 123 15.65 14.30 10.20
C LEU A 123 15.43 13.16 9.19
N PRO A 124 15.20 13.47 7.90
CA PRO A 124 15.13 12.45 6.85
C PRO A 124 16.36 11.52 6.81
N SER A 125 17.56 12.08 7.03
CA SER A 125 18.81 11.32 7.08
C SER A 125 18.90 10.33 8.23
N ASP A 126 18.14 10.53 9.32
CA ASP A 126 18.10 9.60 10.45
C ASP A 126 17.30 8.33 10.10
N ILE A 127 16.55 8.34 9.00
CA ILE A 127 15.64 7.27 8.58
C ILE A 127 16.24 6.49 7.41
N THR A 128 16.63 7.22 6.36
CA THR A 128 17.22 6.64 5.15
C THR A 128 18.71 6.34 5.34
N GLY A 129 19.42 7.14 6.14
CA GLY A 129 20.85 7.01 6.36
C GLY A 129 21.63 8.22 5.85
N THR A 130 22.95 8.14 5.98
CA THR A 130 23.84 9.26 5.66
C THR A 130 25.17 8.76 5.10
N GLN A 131 25.86 9.61 4.33
CA GLN A 131 27.23 9.36 3.92
C GLN A 131 28.19 10.00 4.92
N ILE A 132 29.07 9.17 5.50
CA ILE A 132 30.06 9.59 6.47
C ILE A 132 31.43 9.57 5.78
N TYR A 133 32.16 10.67 5.92
CA TYR A 133 33.55 10.73 5.48
C TYR A 133 34.46 10.01 6.48
N ASP A 134 35.21 9.02 6.01
CA ASP A 134 36.21 8.33 6.79
C ASP A 134 37.59 8.99 6.56
N ALA A 135 38.05 9.73 7.56
CA ALA A 135 39.32 10.45 7.49
C ALA A 135 40.54 9.52 7.45
N ALA A 136 40.42 8.26 7.91
CA ALA A 136 41.53 7.31 7.89
C ALA A 136 41.77 6.73 6.50
N SER A 137 40.70 6.46 5.75
CA SER A 137 40.78 5.94 4.37
C SER A 137 40.64 7.02 3.29
N GLY A 138 40.22 8.24 3.65
CA GLY A 138 39.95 9.32 2.71
C GLY A 138 38.71 9.09 1.84
N THR A 139 37.83 8.16 2.22
CA THR A 139 36.67 7.73 1.42
C THR A 139 35.35 8.06 2.10
N PHE A 140 34.29 8.28 1.32
CA PHE A 140 32.93 8.33 1.84
C PHE A 140 32.36 6.91 1.96
N ARG A 141 31.73 6.60 3.09
CA ARG A 141 30.98 5.36 3.30
C ARG A 141 29.51 5.67 3.60
N THR A 142 28.60 4.91 3.01
CA THR A 142 27.17 5.01 3.29
C THR A 142 26.83 4.22 4.54
N VAL A 143 26.16 4.87 5.49
CA VAL A 143 25.57 4.21 6.65
C VAL A 143 24.07 4.17 6.44
N LEU A 144 23.54 2.96 6.29
CA LEU A 144 22.11 2.74 6.08
C LEU A 144 21.32 3.07 7.34
N GLY A 145 20.21 3.79 7.16
CA GLY A 145 19.30 4.13 8.22
C GLY A 145 18.36 2.97 8.59
N PRO A 146 17.62 3.09 9.71
CA PRO A 146 16.75 2.06 10.26
C PRO A 146 15.60 1.62 9.34
N VAL A 147 15.31 2.36 8.27
CA VAL A 147 14.30 1.94 7.27
C VAL A 147 14.68 0.68 6.50
N HIS A 148 15.97 0.31 6.49
CA HIS A 148 16.52 -0.86 5.77
C HIS A 148 16.31 -2.20 6.52
N ALA A 149 15.28 -2.32 7.34
CA ALA A 149 14.94 -3.55 8.05
C ALA A 149 13.75 -4.25 7.40
N ASN A 150 13.58 -5.54 7.68
CA ASN A 150 12.41 -6.28 7.19
C ASN A 150 11.11 -5.75 7.81
N PHE A 151 11.16 -5.37 9.09
CA PHE A 151 10.06 -4.74 9.80
C PHE A 151 10.51 -3.42 10.40
N VAL A 152 9.79 -2.36 10.07
CA VAL A 152 10.00 -1.02 10.62
C VAL A 152 8.73 -0.57 11.32
N LEU A 153 8.82 -0.30 12.62
CA LEU A 153 7.75 0.31 13.39
C LEU A 153 8.01 1.81 13.53
N LEU A 154 7.15 2.62 12.91
CA LEU A 154 7.11 4.06 13.09
C LEU A 154 6.12 4.38 14.21
N ASP A 155 6.65 4.70 15.40
CA ASP A 155 5.81 5.05 16.55
C ASP A 155 5.51 6.54 16.56
N GLU A 156 4.25 6.90 16.80
CA GLU A 156 3.77 8.29 16.83
C GLU A 156 4.07 9.10 15.55
N ILE A 157 3.88 8.50 14.36
CA ILE A 157 4.20 9.11 13.05
C ILE A 157 3.77 10.58 12.91
N ASN A 158 2.60 10.92 13.47
CA ASN A 158 2.03 12.26 13.47
C ASN A 158 2.85 13.32 14.21
N ARG A 159 3.87 12.95 15.01
CA ARG A 159 4.77 13.88 15.70
C ARG A 159 5.93 14.38 14.84
N SER A 160 6.22 13.71 13.73
CA SER A 160 7.32 14.10 12.83
C SER A 160 6.90 15.18 11.83
N SER A 161 7.87 15.94 11.30
CA SER A 161 7.60 16.98 10.31
C SER A 161 7.02 16.40 9.01
N ALA A 162 6.26 17.20 8.25
CA ALA A 162 5.73 16.76 6.95
C ALA A 162 6.84 16.29 5.99
N LYS A 163 7.99 16.97 5.98
CA LYS A 163 9.16 16.59 5.16
C LYS A 163 9.70 15.22 5.57
N THR A 164 9.79 14.96 6.87
CA THR A 164 10.26 13.69 7.41
C THR A 164 9.28 12.55 7.10
N GLN A 165 7.97 12.80 7.22
CA GLN A 165 6.94 11.84 6.85
C GLN A 165 6.98 11.51 5.35
N SER A 166 7.16 12.52 4.49
CA SER A 166 7.32 12.31 3.05
C SER A 166 8.52 11.41 2.75
N ALA A 167 9.67 11.64 3.38
CA ALA A 167 10.86 10.80 3.21
C ALA A 167 10.63 9.35 3.68
N MET A 168 9.83 9.14 4.74
CA MET A 168 9.43 7.78 5.15
C MET A 168 8.59 7.09 4.08
N LEU A 169 7.58 7.78 3.54
CA LEU A 169 6.68 7.23 2.52
C LEU A 169 7.41 6.97 1.20
N GLU A 170 8.36 7.83 0.84
CA GLU A 170 9.25 7.65 -0.30
C GLU A 170 10.08 6.37 -0.14
N ALA A 171 10.72 6.18 1.00
CA ALA A 171 11.46 4.95 1.29
C ALA A 171 10.57 3.69 1.27
N MET A 172 9.31 3.79 1.68
CA MET A 172 8.33 2.69 1.56
C MET A 172 7.99 2.36 0.09
N GLN A 173 7.95 3.37 -0.77
CA GLN A 173 7.57 3.23 -2.17
C GLN A 173 8.72 2.73 -3.04
N GLU A 174 9.95 3.22 -2.82
CA GLU A 174 11.09 2.91 -3.68
C GLU A 174 11.54 1.45 -3.54
N ARG A 175 11.30 0.80 -2.39
CA ARG A 175 11.62 -0.63 -2.10
C ARG A 175 13.07 -1.05 -2.41
N GLN A 176 13.93 -0.10 -2.77
CA GLN A 176 15.33 -0.28 -3.15
C GLN A 176 16.10 1.00 -2.79
N THR A 177 16.93 0.91 -1.76
CA THR A 177 18.00 1.85 -1.46
C THR A 177 19.24 1.06 -1.01
#